data_AF-A0A356Z564-F1
#
_entry.id   AF-A0A356Z564-F1
#
_cell.length_a   1.000
_cell.length_b   1.000
_cell.length_c   1.000
_cell.angle_alpha   90.00
_cell.angle_beta   90.00
_cell.angle_gamma   90.00
#
_symmetry.space_group_name_H-M   'P 1'
#
loop_
_entity.id
_entity.type
_entity.pdbx_description
1 polymer ?
#
loop_
_entity_poly.entity_id
_entity_poly.type
_entity_poly.pdbx_seq_one_letter_code
_entity_poly.pdbx_strand_id
1 'polypeptide(L)'
;MGRVLLLITRYIVLLLVCLIPLACQTRHKEVNINIDGGTEFQILDGFGVNINAAWWYNGEYRDSRVVQPAIDMLIDSLGATIFRVVIEEMDWESVNDDKDAGNFNWNYYNKVFSNARFLGIWNTMKYLNQRGIDDGLIISFMGGPPAADPFDYEQIWNDMWSKTYYYGRSGPVIHVMSGIDMAVWDIMGKAVGKPVHKLLGGSYAEKVRPYASALMPDNTDEVKRSTEKFTSMGYPAIKFGWGPLGYDAKSDLKLIETARKAAGSGIEIMIDIGKRYRLKQAMYIAKALEQLNIYWLEEPLPAEDYAGYKRLAESTTMKIATGEEESGRLAFSRLINESQVDIIQPDISRCGGLTEAKKIASMALDNNIMLVPHAFKTGILVAATIQFIAALPHVPFLEFSVTESAIRKELLARPFVQKDGFIDVPSAPGLGIELNAEVIRKYGVNI
;
A
#
# COMPACT_ATOMS: atom_id res chain seq x y z
N MET A 1 2.62 -63.53 3.99
CA MET A 1 2.24 -62.91 2.69
C MET A 1 1.13 -61.87 2.79
N GLY A 2 0.06 -62.07 3.57
CA GLY A 2 -1.08 -61.12 3.64
C GLY A 2 -0.78 -59.71 4.18
N ARG A 3 0.19 -59.54 5.10
CA ARG A 3 0.55 -58.20 5.64
C ARG A 3 1.39 -57.34 4.71
N VAL A 4 2.13 -57.94 3.77
CA VAL A 4 2.93 -57.22 2.76
C VAL A 4 2.02 -56.70 1.64
N LEU A 5 1.00 -57.47 1.26
CA LEU A 5 0.02 -57.06 0.25
C LEU A 5 -0.78 -55.83 0.69
N LEU A 6 -1.18 -55.76 1.96
CA LEU A 6 -1.94 -54.62 2.51
C LEU A 6 -1.14 -53.31 2.59
N LEU A 7 0.18 -53.41 2.78
CA LEU A 7 1.08 -52.25 2.79
C LEU A 7 1.32 -51.72 1.36
N ILE A 8 1.43 -52.62 0.39
CA ILE A 8 1.57 -52.27 -1.04
C ILE A 8 0.28 -51.64 -1.57
N THR A 9 -0.91 -52.14 -1.19
CA THR A 9 -2.18 -51.51 -1.59
C THR A 9 -2.34 -50.11 -0.96
N ARG A 10 -1.91 -49.90 0.29
CA ARG A 10 -1.95 -48.56 0.91
C ARG A 10 -0.93 -47.58 0.31
N TYR A 11 0.25 -48.03 -0.07
CA TYR A 11 1.23 -47.17 -0.75
C TYR A 11 0.85 -46.85 -2.19
N ILE A 12 0.21 -47.79 -2.92
CA ILE A 12 -0.29 -47.54 -4.27
C ILE A 12 -1.50 -46.58 -4.25
N VAL A 13 -2.37 -46.65 -3.25
CA VAL A 13 -3.47 -45.68 -3.08
C VAL A 13 -2.93 -44.30 -2.69
N LEU A 14 -1.87 -44.21 -1.88
CA LEU A 14 -1.26 -42.91 -1.55
C LEU A 14 -0.47 -42.29 -2.73
N LEU A 15 0.12 -43.11 -3.60
CA LEU A 15 0.84 -42.64 -4.80
C LEU A 15 -0.10 -42.29 -5.97
N LEU A 16 -1.27 -42.93 -6.07
CA LEU A 16 -2.31 -42.54 -7.04
C LEU A 16 -3.00 -41.22 -6.70
N VAL A 17 -2.96 -40.78 -5.43
CA VAL A 17 -3.47 -39.45 -5.03
C VAL A 17 -2.46 -38.33 -5.34
N CYS A 18 -1.19 -38.66 -5.59
CA CYS A 18 -0.14 -37.66 -5.85
C CYS A 18 0.29 -37.54 -7.33
N LEU A 19 -0.24 -38.33 -8.27
CA LEU A 19 0.15 -38.27 -9.69
C LEU A 19 -1.03 -38.56 -10.64
N ILE A 20 -1.99 -37.64 -10.72
CA ILE A 20 -2.74 -37.39 -11.97
C ILE A 20 -2.46 -35.93 -12.37
N PRO A 21 -1.60 -35.69 -13.36
CA PRO A 21 -1.37 -34.36 -13.89
C PRO A 21 -2.45 -34.01 -14.94
N LEU A 22 -2.83 -32.72 -14.95
CA LEU A 22 -3.51 -32.03 -16.06
C LEU A 22 -4.93 -32.50 -16.42
N ALA A 23 -5.87 -32.11 -15.56
CA ALA A 23 -6.89 -31.15 -15.98
C ALA A 23 -7.27 -30.29 -14.77
N CYS A 24 -6.30 -29.61 -14.18
CA CYS A 24 -6.62 -28.34 -13.53
C CYS A 24 -6.94 -27.36 -14.67
N GLN A 25 -8.12 -27.51 -15.27
CA GLN A 25 -8.91 -26.31 -15.41
C GLN A 25 -9.14 -25.89 -13.97
N THR A 26 -8.25 -25.03 -13.44
CA THR A 26 -8.76 -23.96 -12.60
C THR A 26 -9.83 -23.32 -13.48
N ARG A 27 -11.07 -23.81 -13.39
CA ARG A 27 -12.19 -22.90 -13.50
C ARG A 27 -12.00 -22.00 -12.28
N HIS A 28 -11.08 -21.05 -12.39
CA HIS A 28 -11.44 -19.72 -11.98
C HIS A 28 -12.78 -19.52 -12.71
N LYS A 29 -13.89 -19.72 -11.99
CA LYS A 29 -15.12 -19.08 -12.39
C LYS A 29 -14.70 -17.62 -12.37
N GLU A 30 -14.36 -17.09 -13.55
CA GLU A 30 -14.30 -15.64 -13.71
C GLU A 30 -15.67 -15.16 -13.25
N VAL A 31 -15.67 -14.56 -12.06
CA VAL A 31 -16.85 -13.91 -11.51
C VAL A 31 -17.02 -12.65 -12.35
N ASN A 32 -17.79 -12.79 -13.42
CA ASN A 32 -18.14 -11.69 -14.31
C ASN A 32 -19.44 -11.06 -13.81
N ILE A 33 -19.31 -10.00 -13.01
CA ILE A 33 -20.47 -9.24 -12.52
C ILE A 33 -21.01 -8.41 -13.69
N ASN A 34 -22.11 -8.86 -14.30
CA ASN A 34 -22.82 -8.13 -15.34
C ASN A 34 -24.04 -7.43 -14.73
N ILE A 35 -24.09 -6.09 -14.80
CA ILE A 35 -25.21 -5.30 -14.28
C ILE A 35 -26.00 -4.71 -15.45
N ASP A 36 -27.30 -5.02 -15.53
CA ASP A 36 -28.26 -4.48 -16.47
C ASP A 36 -29.10 -3.38 -15.80
N GLY A 37 -28.84 -2.12 -16.17
CA GLY A 37 -29.53 -0.95 -15.62
C GLY A 37 -31.03 -0.86 -15.93
N GLY A 38 -31.57 -1.75 -16.78
CA GLY A 38 -33.01 -1.85 -17.05
C GLY A 38 -33.79 -2.77 -16.11
N THR A 39 -33.11 -3.52 -15.23
CA THR A 39 -33.72 -4.56 -14.40
C THR A 39 -33.68 -4.19 -12.92
N GLU A 40 -34.84 -3.98 -12.29
CA GLU A 40 -34.93 -3.55 -10.87
C GLU A 40 -34.44 -4.60 -9.86
N PHE A 41 -34.44 -5.89 -10.20
CA PHE A 41 -34.07 -7.00 -9.30
C PHE A 41 -33.21 -8.05 -10.02
N GLN A 42 -31.99 -7.67 -10.38
CA GLN A 42 -31.06 -8.57 -11.06
C GLN A 42 -30.31 -9.44 -10.05
N ILE A 43 -30.20 -10.74 -10.37
CA ILE A 43 -29.33 -11.68 -9.67
C ILE A 43 -27.88 -11.37 -10.06
N LEU A 44 -27.03 -11.04 -9.08
CA LEU A 44 -25.61 -10.76 -9.30
C LEU A 44 -24.82 -12.07 -9.21
N ASP A 45 -24.32 -12.57 -10.34
CA ASP A 45 -23.51 -13.78 -10.33
C ASP A 45 -22.13 -13.50 -9.70
N GLY A 46 -21.91 -14.09 -8.52
CA GLY A 46 -20.64 -14.17 -7.83
C GLY A 46 -20.24 -13.01 -6.92
N PHE A 47 -21.21 -12.27 -6.39
CA PHE A 47 -20.91 -11.27 -5.35
C PHE A 47 -20.47 -11.91 -4.02
N GLY A 48 -19.77 -11.11 -3.20
CA GLY A 48 -19.26 -11.51 -1.89
C GLY A 48 -20.22 -11.21 -0.74
N VAL A 49 -20.26 -12.11 0.25
CA VAL A 49 -21.09 -11.98 1.46
C VAL A 49 -20.19 -11.98 2.71
N ASN A 50 -20.39 -11.00 3.60
CA ASN A 50 -19.77 -11.01 4.92
C ASN A 50 -20.66 -11.74 5.93
N ILE A 51 -20.15 -12.84 6.48
CA ILE A 51 -20.77 -13.55 7.60
C ILE A 51 -20.06 -13.09 8.87
N ASN A 52 -20.76 -12.33 9.71
CA ASN A 52 -20.26 -12.00 11.04
C ASN A 52 -20.93 -12.91 12.07
N ALA A 53 -20.11 -13.70 12.74
CA ALA A 53 -20.55 -14.65 13.74
C ALA A 53 -21.32 -14.00 14.90
N ALA A 54 -20.99 -12.76 15.28
CA ALA A 54 -21.61 -12.11 16.42
C ALA A 54 -23.08 -11.72 16.19
N TRP A 55 -23.42 -11.38 14.96
CA TRP A 55 -24.68 -10.70 14.62
C TRP A 55 -25.66 -11.59 13.85
N TRP A 56 -25.16 -12.60 13.14
CA TRP A 56 -26.01 -13.44 12.28
C TRP A 56 -26.84 -14.47 13.05
N TYR A 57 -26.45 -14.81 14.26
CA TYR A 57 -27.12 -15.85 15.05
C TYR A 57 -28.16 -15.29 16.01
N ASN A 58 -28.49 -13.98 15.95
CA ASN A 58 -29.40 -13.31 16.91
C ASN A 58 -29.05 -13.58 18.39
N GLY A 59 -27.76 -13.76 18.72
CA GLY A 59 -27.30 -14.14 20.06
C GLY A 59 -27.35 -15.64 20.38
N GLU A 60 -27.85 -16.48 19.47
CA GLU A 60 -28.03 -17.93 19.64
C GLU A 60 -27.04 -18.76 18.80
N TYR A 61 -25.74 -18.59 19.05
CA TYR A 61 -24.62 -19.23 18.34
C TYR A 61 -24.65 -20.78 18.27
N ARG A 62 -25.57 -21.43 18.99
CA ARG A 62 -25.63 -22.90 19.12
C ARG A 62 -26.27 -23.60 17.93
N ASP A 63 -26.93 -22.87 17.03
CA ASP A 63 -27.65 -23.47 15.93
C ASP A 63 -27.40 -22.75 14.60
N SER A 64 -26.58 -23.35 13.74
CA SER A 64 -26.34 -22.82 12.39
C SER A 64 -27.57 -22.85 11.50
N ARG A 65 -28.63 -23.61 11.84
CA ARG A 65 -29.90 -23.62 11.10
C ARG A 65 -30.60 -22.26 11.12
N VAL A 66 -30.28 -21.40 12.08
CA VAL A 66 -30.79 -20.03 12.15
C VAL A 66 -30.34 -19.20 10.95
N VAL A 67 -29.12 -19.43 10.45
CA VAL A 67 -28.55 -18.68 9.32
C VAL A 67 -28.69 -19.40 7.98
N GLN A 68 -29.04 -20.69 7.98
CA GLN A 68 -29.20 -21.49 6.75
C GLN A 68 -30.21 -20.88 5.78
N PRO A 69 -31.46 -20.52 6.16
CA PRO A 69 -32.41 -19.92 5.22
C PRO A 69 -31.90 -18.63 4.55
N ALA A 70 -31.11 -17.83 5.27
CA ALA A 70 -30.48 -16.64 4.72
C ALA A 70 -29.36 -17.00 3.74
N ILE A 71 -28.54 -18.00 4.06
CA ILE A 71 -27.51 -18.55 3.16
C ILE A 71 -28.17 -19.14 1.91
N ASP A 72 -29.27 -19.88 2.04
CA ASP A 72 -30.04 -20.47 0.95
C ASP A 72 -30.54 -19.39 0.01
N MET A 73 -31.15 -18.34 0.55
CA MET A 73 -31.58 -17.19 -0.23
C MET A 73 -30.38 -16.52 -0.95
N LEU A 74 -29.27 -16.30 -0.25
CA LEU A 74 -28.09 -15.65 -0.82
C LEU A 74 -27.45 -16.46 -1.95
N ILE A 75 -27.40 -17.78 -1.81
CA ILE A 75 -26.82 -18.68 -2.82
C ILE A 75 -27.83 -18.91 -3.96
N ASP A 76 -29.02 -19.41 -3.65
CA ASP A 76 -29.97 -19.92 -4.65
C ASP A 76 -30.74 -18.81 -5.35
N SER A 77 -31.08 -17.75 -4.62
CA SER A 77 -31.90 -16.65 -5.15
C SER A 77 -31.06 -15.48 -5.63
N LEU A 78 -29.87 -15.26 -5.05
CA LEU A 78 -29.06 -14.06 -5.31
C LEU A 78 -27.72 -14.36 -5.99
N GLY A 79 -27.23 -15.60 -6.00
CA GLY A 79 -26.02 -15.98 -6.74
C GLY A 79 -24.69 -15.73 -6.01
N ALA A 80 -24.69 -15.68 -4.68
CA ALA A 80 -23.47 -15.49 -3.89
C ALA A 80 -22.49 -16.67 -4.07
N THR A 81 -21.23 -16.37 -4.41
CA THR A 81 -20.18 -17.40 -4.58
C THR A 81 -18.97 -17.20 -3.68
N ILE A 82 -18.81 -16.02 -3.07
CA ILE A 82 -17.70 -15.70 -2.16
C ILE A 82 -18.28 -15.37 -0.78
N PHE A 83 -17.75 -15.98 0.26
CA PHE A 83 -18.18 -15.77 1.64
C PHE A 83 -16.97 -15.47 2.52
N ARG A 84 -16.91 -14.26 3.07
CA ARG A 84 -15.96 -13.89 4.10
C ARG A 84 -16.55 -14.20 5.47
N VAL A 85 -16.02 -15.22 6.13
CA VAL A 85 -16.40 -15.60 7.49
C VAL A 85 -15.52 -14.84 8.48
N VAL A 86 -16.13 -13.88 9.17
CA VAL A 86 -15.49 -13.07 10.19
C VAL A 86 -15.54 -13.79 11.54
N ILE A 87 -14.36 -14.06 12.08
CA ILE A 87 -14.16 -14.60 13.42
C ILE A 87 -13.74 -13.43 14.33
N GLU A 88 -14.65 -12.99 15.18
CA GLU A 88 -14.55 -11.82 16.07
C GLU A 88 -15.03 -12.22 17.49
N GLU A 89 -14.47 -11.63 18.55
CA GLU A 89 -14.88 -11.86 19.95
C GLU A 89 -14.89 -13.34 20.40
N MET A 90 -13.88 -14.13 20.01
CA MET A 90 -13.73 -15.50 20.50
C MET A 90 -12.96 -15.51 21.83
N ASP A 91 -13.28 -16.47 22.71
CA ASP A 91 -12.67 -16.62 24.05
C ASP A 91 -11.15 -16.85 24.05
N TRP A 92 -10.52 -17.01 22.88
CA TRP A 92 -9.07 -17.21 22.74
C TRP A 92 -8.22 -15.97 23.05
N GLU A 93 -8.84 -14.80 23.25
CA GLU A 93 -8.15 -13.55 23.61
C GLU A 93 -7.72 -13.52 25.08
N SER A 94 -8.08 -14.56 25.85
CA SER A 94 -7.58 -14.80 27.20
C SER A 94 -6.21 -15.50 27.21
N VAL A 95 -5.39 -15.23 28.23
CA VAL A 95 -4.03 -15.79 28.32
C VAL A 95 -4.10 -17.30 28.55
N ASN A 96 -3.39 -18.07 27.74
CA ASN A 96 -3.39 -19.54 27.77
C ASN A 96 -2.29 -20.17 28.65
N ASP A 97 -1.74 -19.44 29.63
CA ASP A 97 -0.54 -19.71 30.48
C ASP A 97 -0.11 -21.20 30.62
N ASP A 98 0.45 -21.77 29.55
CA ASP A 98 1.25 -22.99 29.61
C ASP A 98 2.71 -22.59 29.73
N LYS A 99 3.32 -22.87 30.89
CA LYS A 99 4.73 -22.62 31.19
C LYS A 99 5.71 -23.42 30.30
N ASP A 100 5.21 -24.11 29.27
CA ASP A 100 5.91 -24.96 28.33
C ASP A 100 5.32 -24.80 26.92
N ALA A 101 5.97 -23.96 26.10
CA ALA A 101 5.55 -23.68 24.72
C ALA A 101 5.64 -24.91 23.78
N GLY A 102 6.22 -26.03 24.22
CA GLY A 102 6.25 -27.30 23.48
C GLY A 102 5.01 -28.17 23.70
N ASN A 103 4.15 -27.83 24.65
CA ASN A 103 2.99 -28.63 25.03
C ASN A 103 1.70 -27.81 25.01
N PHE A 104 0.91 -27.98 23.95
CA PHE A 104 -0.38 -27.31 23.80
C PHE A 104 -1.29 -27.57 25.02
N ASN A 105 -1.75 -26.51 25.67
CA ASN A 105 -2.80 -26.56 26.70
C ASN A 105 -4.16 -26.96 26.11
N TRP A 106 -4.32 -28.23 25.77
CA TRP A 106 -5.57 -28.75 25.20
C TRP A 106 -6.76 -28.57 26.13
N ASN A 107 -6.57 -28.46 27.45
CA ASN A 107 -7.68 -28.15 28.37
C ASN A 107 -8.23 -26.73 28.19
N TYR A 108 -7.37 -25.77 27.82
CA TYR A 108 -7.76 -24.42 27.44
C TYR A 108 -8.40 -24.42 26.04
N TYR A 109 -7.69 -24.95 25.05
CA TYR A 109 -8.15 -24.92 23.66
C TYR A 109 -9.40 -25.77 23.42
N ASN A 110 -9.57 -26.90 24.10
CA ASN A 110 -10.80 -27.68 24.00
C ASN A 110 -12.01 -26.89 24.50
N LYS A 111 -11.87 -25.99 25.48
CA LYS A 111 -12.97 -25.11 25.91
C LYS A 111 -13.32 -24.08 24.85
N VAL A 112 -12.30 -23.50 24.20
CA VAL A 112 -12.50 -22.56 23.07
C VAL A 112 -13.17 -23.27 21.89
N PHE A 113 -12.64 -24.41 21.46
CA PHE A 113 -13.14 -25.15 20.30
C PHE A 113 -14.48 -25.85 20.55
N SER A 114 -14.85 -26.07 21.81
CA SER A 114 -16.19 -26.58 22.18
C SER A 114 -17.18 -25.48 22.55
N ASN A 115 -16.77 -24.20 22.56
CA ASN A 115 -17.70 -23.10 22.80
C ASN A 115 -18.71 -23.02 21.63
N ALA A 116 -19.97 -22.76 21.99
CA ALA A 116 -21.06 -22.49 21.06
C ALA A 116 -20.71 -21.49 19.94
N ARG A 117 -19.98 -20.40 20.24
CA ARG A 117 -19.54 -19.40 19.25
C ARG A 117 -18.66 -20.03 18.17
N PHE A 118 -17.65 -20.79 18.58
CA PHE A 118 -16.73 -21.46 17.67
C PHE A 118 -17.44 -22.57 16.87
N LEU A 119 -18.26 -23.38 17.54
CA LEU A 119 -19.04 -24.44 16.89
C LEU A 119 -20.06 -23.88 15.89
N GLY A 120 -20.71 -22.77 16.20
CA GLY A 120 -21.63 -22.08 15.30
C GLY A 120 -20.95 -21.67 14.01
N ILE A 121 -19.78 -21.03 14.10
CA ILE A 121 -18.95 -20.64 12.95
C ILE A 121 -18.54 -21.86 12.15
N TRP A 122 -18.01 -22.89 12.82
CA TRP A 122 -17.54 -24.11 12.17
C TRP A 122 -18.67 -24.84 11.42
N ASN A 123 -19.87 -24.89 12.01
CA ASN A 123 -21.03 -25.47 11.37
C ASN A 123 -21.52 -24.66 10.17
N THR A 124 -21.40 -23.34 10.20
CA THR A 124 -21.72 -22.47 9.05
C THR A 124 -20.72 -22.63 7.92
N MET A 125 -19.41 -22.69 8.22
CA MET A 125 -18.38 -23.00 7.22
C MET A 125 -18.61 -24.38 6.60
N LYS A 126 -18.95 -25.39 7.42
CA LYS A 126 -19.31 -26.72 6.95
C LYS A 126 -20.54 -26.69 6.04
N TYR A 127 -21.54 -25.89 6.38
CA TYR A 127 -22.76 -25.76 5.58
C TYR A 127 -22.49 -25.08 4.23
N LEU A 128 -21.70 -24.00 4.21
CA LEU A 128 -21.27 -23.34 2.98
C LEU A 128 -20.50 -24.31 2.06
N ASN A 129 -19.61 -25.11 2.64
CA ASN A 129 -18.89 -26.15 1.90
C ASN A 129 -19.85 -27.21 1.31
N GLN A 130 -20.86 -27.65 2.08
CA GLN A 130 -21.91 -28.54 1.57
C GLN A 130 -22.74 -27.92 0.44
N ARG A 131 -22.83 -26.58 0.41
CA ARG A 131 -23.50 -25.81 -0.63
C ARG A 131 -22.60 -25.46 -1.83
N GLY A 132 -21.40 -26.04 -1.89
CA GLY A 132 -20.46 -25.86 -3.00
C GLY A 132 -19.66 -24.56 -2.94
N ILE A 133 -19.58 -23.93 -1.77
CA ILE A 133 -18.71 -22.78 -1.49
C ILE A 133 -17.45 -23.28 -0.78
N ASP A 134 -16.49 -23.80 -1.54
CA ASP A 134 -15.21 -24.30 -1.06
C ASP A 134 -14.05 -23.38 -1.45
N ASP A 135 -13.98 -22.96 -2.72
CA ASP A 135 -12.95 -22.04 -3.23
C ASP A 135 -13.25 -20.56 -2.93
N GLY A 136 -14.50 -20.24 -2.57
CA GLY A 136 -14.97 -18.88 -2.28
C GLY A 136 -14.93 -18.51 -0.79
N LEU A 137 -14.39 -19.36 0.09
CA LEU A 137 -14.42 -19.15 1.54
C LEU A 137 -13.19 -18.38 2.02
N ILE A 138 -13.38 -17.17 2.55
CA ILE A 138 -12.32 -16.33 3.11
C ILE A 138 -12.48 -16.27 4.62
N ILE A 139 -11.51 -16.79 5.37
CA ILE A 139 -11.50 -16.69 6.84
C ILE A 139 -10.83 -15.39 7.24
N SER A 140 -11.54 -14.55 7.98
CA SER A 140 -11.04 -13.26 8.45
C SER A 140 -11.11 -13.18 9.97
N PHE A 141 -9.97 -13.02 10.61
CA PHE A 141 -9.90 -12.65 12.01
C PHE A 141 -9.97 -11.11 12.07
N MET A 142 -11.01 -10.51 12.68
CA MET A 142 -11.20 -9.05 12.68
C MET A 142 -11.20 -8.43 14.08
N GLY A 143 -10.64 -7.21 14.14
CA GLY A 143 -11.03 -6.12 15.03
C GLY A 143 -11.21 -4.84 14.19
N GLY A 144 -12.25 -4.06 14.46
CA GLY A 144 -12.56 -2.82 13.71
C GLY A 144 -11.63 -1.64 14.03
N PRO A 145 -11.60 -0.59 13.17
CA PRO A 145 -10.96 0.67 13.53
C PRO A 145 -11.66 1.24 14.78
N PRO A 146 -10.92 1.77 15.75
CA PRO A 146 -11.51 2.21 17.00
C PRO A 146 -12.42 3.41 16.76
N ALA A 147 -13.65 3.37 17.29
CA ALA A 147 -14.40 4.60 17.52
C ALA A 147 -13.67 5.37 18.63
N ALA A 148 -12.97 6.44 18.25
CA ALA A 148 -12.07 7.16 19.14
C ALA A 148 -12.07 8.66 18.82
N ASP A 149 -11.68 9.46 19.81
CA ASP A 149 -11.41 10.88 19.61
C ASP A 149 -10.27 11.03 18.59
N PRO A 150 -10.42 11.80 17.50
CA PRO A 150 -9.34 12.00 16.53
C PRO A 150 -8.06 12.59 17.14
N PHE A 151 -8.15 13.29 18.28
CA PHE A 151 -6.97 13.78 19.01
C PHE A 151 -6.15 12.68 19.66
N ASP A 152 -6.70 11.46 19.82
CA ASP A 152 -5.99 10.26 20.26
C ASP A 152 -5.30 9.53 19.09
N TYR A 153 -4.85 10.27 18.07
CA TYR A 153 -4.31 9.72 16.82
C TYR A 153 -3.17 8.68 17.02
N GLU A 154 -2.29 8.86 18.02
CA GLU A 154 -1.26 7.84 18.35
C GLU A 154 -1.90 6.56 18.90
N GLN A 155 -2.95 6.66 19.71
CA GLN A 155 -3.65 5.48 20.24
C GLN A 155 -4.40 4.77 19.12
N ILE A 156 -5.10 5.51 18.26
CA ILE A 156 -5.79 4.97 17.08
C ILE A 156 -4.80 4.21 16.20
N TRP A 157 -3.63 4.80 15.92
CA TRP A 157 -2.60 4.16 15.13
C TRP A 157 -2.08 2.87 15.78
N ASN A 158 -1.76 2.92 17.08
CA ASN A 158 -1.26 1.75 17.82
C ASN A 158 -2.31 0.64 17.95
N ASP A 159 -3.59 0.98 18.08
CA ASP A 159 -4.69 0.02 18.12
C ASP A 159 -4.83 -0.69 16.75
N MET A 160 -4.87 0.07 15.65
CA MET A 160 -4.85 -0.50 14.29
C MET A 160 -3.62 -1.39 14.08
N TRP A 161 -2.43 -0.94 14.48
CA TRP A 161 -1.20 -1.72 14.38
C TRP A 161 -1.27 -3.02 15.18
N SER A 162 -1.70 -2.96 16.44
CA SER A 162 -1.76 -4.14 17.32
C SER A 162 -2.75 -5.19 16.81
N LYS A 163 -3.94 -4.77 16.36
CA LYS A 163 -4.98 -5.66 15.81
C LYS A 163 -4.58 -6.31 14.48
N THR A 164 -3.73 -5.64 13.72
CA THR A 164 -3.27 -6.12 12.40
C THR A 164 -1.87 -6.76 12.44
N TYR A 165 -1.19 -6.71 13.59
CA TYR A 165 0.23 -7.04 13.72
C TYR A 165 0.60 -8.42 13.16
N TYR A 166 -0.30 -9.39 13.29
CA TYR A 166 -0.05 -10.77 12.85
C TYR A 166 0.15 -10.90 11.33
N TYR A 167 -0.53 -10.08 10.52
CA TYR A 167 -0.56 -10.21 9.06
C TYR A 167 -0.27 -8.91 8.30
N GLY A 168 -0.14 -7.78 9.00
CA GLY A 168 -0.15 -6.47 8.38
C GLY A 168 1.17 -5.71 8.34
N ARG A 169 2.26 -6.26 8.89
CA ARG A 169 3.53 -5.56 9.23
C ARG A 169 4.18 -4.72 8.11
N SER A 170 3.76 -4.87 6.87
CA SER A 170 4.12 -4.04 5.71
C SER A 170 3.04 -4.10 4.64
N GLY A 171 3.18 -3.29 3.58
CA GLY A 171 2.40 -3.43 2.36
C GLY A 171 0.92 -3.08 2.55
N PRO A 172 -0.03 -3.82 1.94
CA PRO A 172 -1.43 -3.40 1.81
C PRO A 172 -2.12 -2.98 3.12
N VAL A 173 -1.80 -3.63 4.24
CA VAL A 173 -2.43 -3.31 5.53
C VAL A 173 -1.93 -1.97 6.06
N ILE A 174 -0.62 -1.70 6.01
CA ILE A 174 -0.09 -0.38 6.38
C ILE A 174 -0.59 0.70 5.42
N HIS A 175 -0.80 0.38 4.14
CA HIS A 175 -1.36 1.35 3.19
C HIS A 175 -2.78 1.77 3.59
N VAL A 176 -3.62 0.81 4.03
CA VAL A 176 -4.95 1.11 4.56
C VAL A 176 -4.87 1.92 5.84
N MET A 177 -4.00 1.54 6.78
CA MET A 177 -3.76 2.32 8.00
C MET A 177 -3.32 3.75 7.71
N SER A 178 -2.46 3.93 6.70
CA SER A 178 -2.00 5.25 6.24
C SER A 178 -3.14 6.10 5.72
N GLY A 179 -4.06 5.51 4.94
CA GLY A 179 -5.28 6.17 4.48
C GLY A 179 -6.16 6.66 5.62
N ILE A 180 -6.38 5.80 6.63
CA ILE A 180 -7.15 6.15 7.83
C ILE A 180 -6.44 7.25 8.62
N ASP A 181 -5.14 7.12 8.84
CA ASP A 181 -4.34 8.10 9.58
C ASP A 181 -4.39 9.49 8.92
N MET A 182 -4.22 9.58 7.59
CA MET A 182 -4.38 10.85 6.87
C MET A 182 -5.77 11.48 7.07
N ALA A 183 -6.83 10.66 7.10
CA ALA A 183 -8.18 11.13 7.36
C ALA A 183 -8.37 11.60 8.82
N VAL A 184 -7.76 10.94 9.80
CA VAL A 184 -7.75 11.38 11.21
C VAL A 184 -7.08 12.75 11.33
N TRP A 185 -5.93 12.95 10.67
CA TRP A 185 -5.24 14.25 10.64
C TRP A 185 -6.07 15.34 9.94
N ASP A 186 -6.76 15.01 8.85
CA ASP A 186 -7.69 15.93 8.19
C ASP A 186 -8.84 16.35 9.13
N ILE A 187 -9.44 15.39 9.84
CA ILE A 187 -10.50 15.64 10.83
C ILE A 187 -9.97 16.51 11.98
N MET A 188 -8.81 16.21 12.54
CA MET A 188 -8.20 17.04 13.60
C MET A 188 -8.02 18.49 13.15
N GLY A 189 -7.44 18.70 11.96
CA GLY A 189 -7.24 20.04 11.41
C GLY A 189 -8.55 20.78 11.20
N LYS A 190 -9.59 20.11 10.68
CA LYS A 190 -10.94 20.67 10.54
C LYS A 190 -11.57 21.01 11.88
N ALA A 191 -11.44 20.14 12.88
CA ALA A 191 -12.00 20.33 14.21
C ALA A 191 -11.44 21.58 14.92
N VAL A 192 -10.15 21.88 14.75
CA VAL A 192 -9.53 23.10 15.32
C VAL A 192 -9.46 24.29 14.37
N GLY A 193 -9.96 24.16 13.13
CA GLY A 193 -9.90 25.21 12.13
C GLY A 193 -8.48 25.58 11.70
N LYS A 194 -7.54 24.61 11.64
CA LYS A 194 -6.13 24.82 11.25
C LYS A 194 -5.68 23.82 10.17
N PRO A 195 -4.77 24.22 9.26
CA PRO A 195 -4.15 23.28 8.34
C PRO A 195 -3.23 22.30 9.09
N VAL A 196 -3.11 21.08 8.58
CA VAL A 196 -2.36 19.98 9.21
C VAL A 196 -0.91 20.34 9.49
N HIS A 197 -0.24 21.10 8.62
CA HIS A 197 1.16 21.50 8.85
C HIS A 197 1.34 22.27 10.17
N LYS A 198 0.34 23.08 10.60
CA LYS A 198 0.36 23.77 11.90
C LYS A 198 0.24 22.82 13.08
N LEU A 199 -0.46 21.69 12.90
CA LEU A 199 -0.54 20.63 13.91
C LEU A 199 0.75 19.80 13.97
N LEU A 200 1.47 19.68 12.85
CA LEU A 200 2.74 18.98 12.75
C LEU A 200 3.96 19.78 13.28
N GLY A 201 3.72 20.97 13.86
CA GLY A 201 4.78 21.76 14.50
C GLY A 201 5.05 23.12 13.84
N GLY A 202 4.34 23.48 12.76
CA GLY A 202 4.40 24.85 12.23
C GLY A 202 4.42 24.95 10.71
N SER A 203 5.24 25.84 10.18
CA SER A 203 5.44 25.98 8.74
C SER A 203 6.78 26.64 8.49
N TYR A 204 7.61 25.99 7.67
CA TYR A 204 8.88 26.50 7.17
C TYR A 204 8.76 27.04 5.74
N ALA A 205 7.63 26.79 5.08
CA ALA A 205 7.39 27.18 3.70
C ALA A 205 5.93 27.54 3.45
N GLU A 206 5.70 28.65 2.74
CA GLU A 206 4.39 29.02 2.19
C GLU A 206 4.16 28.41 0.80
N LYS A 207 5.26 28.00 0.14
CA LYS A 207 5.28 27.41 -1.20
C LYS A 207 6.33 26.31 -1.26
N VAL A 208 6.04 25.26 -2.02
CA VAL A 208 6.96 24.13 -2.24
C VAL A 208 7.38 24.06 -3.71
N ARG A 209 8.59 23.54 -3.97
CA ARG A 209 9.14 23.40 -5.32
C ARG A 209 8.80 22.01 -5.87
N PRO A 210 7.86 21.87 -6.81
CA PRO A 210 7.59 20.56 -7.41
C PRO A 210 8.70 20.16 -8.39
N TYR A 211 9.02 18.87 -8.46
CA TYR A 211 9.64 18.30 -9.67
C TYR A 211 8.58 17.57 -10.49
N ALA A 212 8.65 17.70 -11.82
CA ALA A 212 7.78 16.96 -12.73
C ALA A 212 8.19 15.48 -12.72
N SER A 213 7.37 14.61 -12.14
CA SER A 213 7.62 13.17 -12.10
C SER A 213 6.88 12.47 -13.25
N ALA A 214 7.64 11.87 -14.18
CA ALA A 214 7.12 11.27 -15.39
C ALA A 214 7.76 9.90 -15.66
N LEU A 215 7.05 9.05 -16.39
CA LEU A 215 7.64 7.84 -16.94
C LEU A 215 8.68 8.21 -18.00
N MET A 216 9.81 7.50 -18.03
CA MET A 216 10.79 7.64 -19.10
C MET A 216 10.18 7.16 -20.44
N PRO A 217 10.18 8.00 -21.49
CA PRO A 217 9.79 7.57 -22.84
C PRO A 217 10.75 6.56 -23.46
N ASP A 218 10.28 5.79 -24.45
CA ASP A 218 11.04 4.70 -25.06
C ASP A 218 12.19 5.16 -25.97
N ASN A 219 12.17 6.42 -26.44
CA ASN A 219 13.14 6.93 -27.41
C ASN A 219 13.57 8.37 -27.14
N THR A 220 14.74 8.74 -27.66
CA THR A 220 15.38 10.04 -27.43
C THR A 220 14.56 11.23 -27.92
N ASP A 221 13.80 11.09 -29.01
CA ASP A 221 13.00 12.21 -29.54
C ASP A 221 11.83 12.55 -28.61
N GLU A 222 11.18 11.53 -28.03
CA GLU A 222 10.16 11.72 -27.00
C GLU A 222 10.72 12.21 -25.67
N VAL A 223 11.89 11.72 -25.26
CA VAL A 223 12.60 12.25 -24.09
C VAL A 223 12.86 13.74 -24.25
N LYS A 224 13.40 14.16 -25.39
CA LYS A 224 13.66 15.57 -25.70
C LYS A 224 12.38 16.40 -25.63
N ARG A 225 11.32 15.98 -26.35
CA ARG A 225 10.03 16.69 -26.36
C ARG A 225 9.41 16.81 -24.97
N SER A 226 9.44 15.73 -24.18
CA SER A 226 8.88 15.72 -22.83
C SER A 226 9.67 16.63 -21.89
N THR A 227 11.00 16.60 -22.00
CA THR A 227 11.88 17.47 -21.22
C THR A 227 11.64 18.95 -21.55
N GLU A 228 11.63 19.32 -22.83
CA GLU A 228 11.36 20.68 -23.28
C GLU A 228 9.97 21.15 -22.85
N LYS A 229 8.96 20.26 -22.89
CA LYS A 229 7.61 20.53 -22.38
C LYS A 229 7.67 20.90 -20.90
N PHE A 230 8.25 20.06 -20.04
CA PHE A 230 8.27 20.32 -18.59
C PHE A 230 9.10 21.56 -18.23
N THR A 231 10.22 21.79 -18.93
CA THR A 231 10.99 23.03 -18.79
C THR A 231 10.18 24.26 -19.19
N SER A 232 9.44 24.22 -20.31
CA SER A 232 8.60 25.34 -20.75
C SER A 232 7.39 25.61 -19.85
N MET A 233 6.93 24.59 -19.11
CA MET A 233 5.95 24.74 -18.04
C MET A 233 6.55 25.37 -16.77
N GLY A 234 7.86 25.61 -16.71
CA GLY A 234 8.52 26.28 -15.61
C GLY A 234 8.81 25.38 -14.39
N TYR A 235 8.83 24.06 -14.55
CA TYR A 235 9.26 23.18 -13.48
C TYR A 235 10.76 23.40 -13.18
N PRO A 236 11.16 23.56 -11.91
CA PRO A 236 12.57 23.72 -11.54
C PRO A 236 13.38 22.42 -11.61
N ALA A 237 12.69 21.27 -11.71
CA ALA A 237 13.28 19.95 -11.67
C ALA A 237 12.39 18.92 -12.39
N ILE A 238 12.99 17.85 -12.92
CA ILE A 238 12.31 16.77 -13.64
C ILE A 238 12.83 15.42 -13.15
N LYS A 239 11.95 14.50 -12.80
CA LYS A 239 12.30 13.09 -12.57
C LYS A 239 11.74 12.24 -13.71
N PHE A 240 12.61 11.50 -14.38
CA PHE A 240 12.19 10.42 -15.26
C PHE A 240 12.43 9.08 -14.56
N GLY A 241 11.37 8.27 -14.48
CA GLY A 241 11.40 6.98 -13.82
C GLY A 241 10.83 5.84 -14.66
N TRP A 242 11.16 4.60 -14.33
CA TRP A 242 10.53 3.41 -14.92
C TRP A 242 10.59 3.37 -16.46
N GLY A 243 9.56 2.86 -17.13
CA GLY A 243 9.53 2.73 -18.60
C GLY A 243 10.61 1.76 -19.10
N PRO A 244 11.46 2.15 -20.08
CA PRO A 244 12.55 1.31 -20.57
C PRO A 244 13.74 1.24 -19.61
N LEU A 245 13.79 2.06 -18.56
CA LEU A 245 14.94 2.12 -17.66
C LEU A 245 15.16 0.80 -16.93
N GLY A 246 16.43 0.50 -16.66
CA GLY A 246 16.82 -0.62 -15.81
C GLY A 246 17.12 -1.92 -16.54
N TYR A 247 16.77 -2.03 -17.83
CA TYR A 247 17.06 -3.24 -18.63
C TYR A 247 18.49 -3.27 -19.17
N ASP A 248 19.00 -2.14 -19.66
CA ASP A 248 20.37 -2.01 -20.18
C ASP A 248 20.95 -0.63 -19.89
N ALA A 249 21.94 -0.58 -19.00
CA ALA A 249 22.53 0.67 -18.51
C ALA A 249 23.10 1.57 -19.62
N LYS A 250 23.54 1.02 -20.75
CA LYS A 250 24.04 1.83 -21.88
C LYS A 250 22.92 2.52 -22.63
N SER A 251 21.84 1.79 -22.89
CA SER A 251 20.62 2.33 -23.52
C SER A 251 19.96 3.37 -22.62
N ASP A 252 19.91 3.10 -21.32
CA ASP A 252 19.39 4.02 -20.31
C ASP A 252 20.21 5.33 -20.29
N LEU A 253 21.54 5.24 -20.29
CA LEU A 253 22.43 6.40 -20.31
C LEU A 253 22.14 7.31 -21.52
N LYS A 254 21.86 6.74 -22.70
CA LYS A 254 21.54 7.52 -23.91
C LYS A 254 20.24 8.34 -23.75
N LEU A 255 19.22 7.77 -23.11
CA LEU A 255 17.97 8.49 -22.81
C LEU A 255 18.25 9.61 -21.80
N ILE A 256 19.02 9.32 -20.75
CA ILE A 256 19.34 10.27 -19.68
C ILE A 256 20.20 11.44 -20.20
N GLU A 257 21.21 11.17 -21.03
CA GLU A 257 22.01 12.19 -21.71
C GLU A 257 21.14 13.11 -22.57
N THR A 258 20.13 12.54 -23.24
CA THR A 258 19.19 13.31 -24.04
C THR A 258 18.35 14.24 -23.17
N ALA A 259 17.82 13.75 -22.05
CA ALA A 259 17.10 14.57 -21.08
C ALA A 259 17.98 15.71 -20.54
N ARG A 260 19.21 15.40 -20.09
CA ARG A 260 20.17 16.39 -19.59
C ARG A 260 20.49 17.46 -20.63
N LYS A 261 20.75 17.08 -21.87
CA LYS A 261 21.01 18.02 -22.96
C LYS A 261 19.80 18.92 -23.25
N ALA A 262 18.60 18.36 -23.26
CA ALA A 262 17.36 19.10 -23.54
C ALA A 262 16.98 20.07 -22.40
N ALA A 263 17.22 19.68 -21.14
CA ALA A 263 16.92 20.53 -19.99
C ALA A 263 17.93 21.68 -19.80
N GLY A 264 19.16 21.50 -20.30
CA GLY A 264 20.27 22.41 -20.04
C GLY A 264 20.82 22.26 -18.61
N SER A 265 21.59 23.26 -18.16
CA SER A 265 22.25 23.25 -16.85
C SER A 265 21.41 23.87 -15.72
N GLY A 266 20.31 24.55 -16.03
CA GLY A 266 19.52 25.30 -15.04
C GLY A 266 18.40 24.50 -14.36
N ILE A 267 18.14 23.26 -14.81
CA ILE A 267 17.05 22.41 -14.34
C ILE A 267 17.64 21.15 -13.71
N GLU A 268 17.21 20.81 -12.50
CA GLU A 268 17.63 19.56 -11.87
C GLU A 268 16.99 18.36 -12.57
N ILE A 269 17.73 17.26 -12.72
CA ILE A 269 17.19 16.01 -13.25
C ILE A 269 17.47 14.91 -12.23
N MET A 270 16.46 14.09 -11.99
CA MET A 270 16.52 12.91 -11.15
C MET A 270 16.16 11.68 -12.00
N ILE A 271 16.76 10.53 -11.71
CA ILE A 271 16.52 9.29 -12.45
C ILE A 271 16.09 8.19 -11.50
N ASP A 272 14.91 7.61 -11.76
CA ASP A 272 14.37 6.46 -11.04
C ASP A 272 14.42 5.20 -11.92
N ILE A 273 15.11 4.17 -11.46
CA ILE A 273 15.36 2.95 -12.23
C ILE A 273 14.25 1.89 -12.05
N GLY A 274 13.43 1.98 -11.00
CA GLY A 274 12.39 0.98 -10.72
C GLY A 274 12.93 -0.42 -10.35
N LYS A 275 14.06 -0.46 -9.61
CA LYS A 275 14.63 -1.63 -8.91
C LYS A 275 15.19 -2.74 -9.80
N ARG A 276 15.48 -2.42 -11.06
CA ARG A 276 15.82 -3.41 -12.10
C ARG A 276 17.31 -3.72 -12.21
N TYR A 277 18.19 -2.89 -11.67
CA TYR A 277 19.62 -3.15 -11.79
C TYR A 277 20.13 -4.17 -10.77
N ARG A 278 21.22 -4.83 -11.15
CA ARG A 278 22.15 -5.43 -10.18
C ARG A 278 23.20 -4.40 -9.76
N LEU A 279 23.79 -4.61 -8.58
CA LEU A 279 24.77 -3.69 -7.98
C LEU A 279 25.83 -3.16 -8.95
N LYS A 280 26.48 -4.01 -9.76
CA LYS A 280 27.53 -3.55 -10.70
C LYS A 280 27.00 -2.67 -11.84
N GLN A 281 25.77 -2.87 -12.28
CA GLN A 281 25.12 -1.97 -13.24
C GLN A 281 24.79 -0.63 -12.59
N ALA A 282 24.28 -0.66 -11.35
CA ALA A 282 24.01 0.55 -10.58
C ALA A 282 25.29 1.37 -10.32
N MET A 283 26.41 0.73 -9.97
CA MET A 283 27.71 1.42 -9.81
C MET A 283 28.20 2.03 -11.12
N TYR A 284 28.01 1.32 -12.24
CA TYR A 284 28.40 1.82 -13.57
C TYR A 284 27.59 3.05 -13.95
N ILE A 285 26.25 3.01 -13.79
CA ILE A 285 25.40 4.14 -14.14
C ILE A 285 25.66 5.32 -13.20
N ALA A 286 25.78 5.10 -11.89
CA ALA A 286 25.99 6.18 -10.91
C ALA A 286 27.19 7.05 -11.29
N LYS A 287 28.33 6.42 -11.63
CA LYS A 287 29.53 7.13 -12.10
C LYS A 287 29.30 7.94 -13.37
N ALA A 288 28.50 7.45 -14.31
CA ALA A 288 28.16 8.20 -15.53
C ALA A 288 27.25 9.40 -15.22
N LEU A 289 26.27 9.20 -14.33
CA LEU A 289 25.31 10.23 -13.93
C LEU A 289 25.94 11.38 -13.13
N GLU A 290 27.01 11.12 -12.37
CA GLU A 290 27.83 12.17 -11.74
C GLU A 290 28.36 13.18 -12.78
N GLN A 291 28.86 12.68 -13.92
CA GLN A 291 29.42 13.52 -14.98
C GLN A 291 28.34 14.35 -15.70
N LEU A 292 27.08 13.92 -15.61
CA LEU A 292 25.92 14.58 -16.20
C LEU A 292 25.22 15.54 -15.22
N ASN A 293 25.76 15.71 -14.00
CA ASN A 293 25.14 16.50 -12.94
C ASN A 293 23.66 16.11 -12.74
N ILE A 294 23.39 14.82 -12.66
CA ILE A 294 22.08 14.31 -12.23
C ILE A 294 22.01 14.43 -10.71
N TYR A 295 20.86 14.84 -10.17
CA TYR A 295 20.72 15.28 -8.79
C TYR A 295 20.65 14.12 -7.79
N TRP A 296 19.97 13.02 -8.15
CA TRP A 296 20.00 11.73 -7.45
C TRP A 296 19.72 10.56 -8.41
N LEU A 297 20.14 9.37 -7.98
CA LEU A 297 19.76 8.07 -8.55
C LEU A 297 18.80 7.36 -7.59
N GLU A 298 17.60 7.06 -8.04
CA GLU A 298 16.48 6.54 -7.26
C GLU A 298 16.18 5.08 -7.60
N GLU A 299 15.90 4.31 -6.55
CA GLU A 299 15.55 2.89 -6.57
C GLU A 299 16.32 2.02 -7.60
N PRO A 300 17.67 2.06 -7.67
CA PRO A 300 18.42 1.21 -8.59
C PRO A 300 18.33 -0.28 -8.26
N LEU A 301 18.14 -0.66 -6.98
CA LEU A 301 18.20 -2.03 -6.48
C LEU A 301 16.87 -2.43 -5.83
N PRO A 302 16.59 -3.74 -5.65
CA PRO A 302 15.46 -4.22 -4.86
C PRO A 302 15.44 -3.59 -3.45
N ALA A 303 14.25 -3.26 -2.95
CA ALA A 303 14.08 -2.55 -1.68
C ALA A 303 14.76 -3.28 -0.50
N GLU A 304 14.76 -4.62 -0.50
CA GLU A 304 15.33 -5.43 0.56
C GLU A 304 16.87 -5.48 0.56
N ASP A 305 17.54 -5.02 -0.50
CA ASP A 305 19.00 -5.12 -0.65
C ASP A 305 19.75 -3.96 0.01
N TYR A 306 19.54 -3.78 1.32
CA TYR A 306 20.20 -2.72 2.10
C TYR A 306 21.73 -2.78 2.03
N ALA A 307 22.29 -4.00 2.03
CA ALA A 307 23.73 -4.19 1.88
C ALA A 307 24.23 -3.77 0.48
N GLY A 308 23.45 -4.03 -0.57
CA GLY A 308 23.72 -3.54 -1.92
C GLY A 308 23.67 -2.02 -1.99
N TYR A 309 22.64 -1.39 -1.40
CA TYR A 309 22.54 0.07 -1.31
C TYR A 309 23.74 0.69 -0.61
N LYS A 310 24.18 0.13 0.52
CA LYS A 310 25.39 0.60 1.21
C LYS A 310 26.61 0.57 0.32
N ARG A 311 26.84 -0.56 -0.35
CA ARG A 311 27.98 -0.72 -1.28
C ARG A 311 27.89 0.23 -2.48
N LEU A 312 26.68 0.58 -2.92
CA LEU A 312 26.47 1.54 -3.98
C LEU A 312 26.79 2.97 -3.49
N ALA A 313 26.20 3.39 -2.37
CA ALA A 313 26.43 4.70 -1.76
C ALA A 313 27.92 4.94 -1.46
N GLU A 314 28.63 3.96 -0.91
CA GLU A 314 30.08 4.05 -0.65
C GLU A 314 30.95 4.17 -1.93
N SER A 315 30.38 3.85 -3.11
CA SER A 315 31.14 3.79 -4.36
C SER A 315 31.04 5.04 -5.24
N THR A 316 30.21 6.00 -4.86
CA THR A 316 29.88 7.19 -5.65
C THR A 316 29.63 8.38 -4.73
N THR A 317 29.82 9.58 -5.26
CA THR A 317 29.42 10.85 -4.65
C THR A 317 28.03 11.31 -5.09
N MET A 318 27.41 10.60 -6.05
CA MET A 318 26.02 10.77 -6.43
C MET A 318 25.10 10.45 -5.25
N LYS A 319 24.06 11.27 -5.04
CA LYS A 319 23.03 10.96 -4.04
C LYS A 319 22.24 9.72 -4.45
N ILE A 320 22.13 8.75 -3.56
CA ILE A 320 21.29 7.56 -3.74
C ILE A 320 20.00 7.74 -2.94
N ALA A 321 18.86 7.51 -3.60
CA ALA A 321 17.52 7.67 -3.03
C ALA A 321 16.73 6.36 -3.09
N THR A 322 15.95 6.05 -2.04
CA THR A 322 15.03 4.90 -2.01
C THR A 322 14.01 5.03 -0.86
N GLY A 323 13.04 4.12 -0.81
CA GLY A 323 12.17 3.92 0.36
C GLY A 323 10.68 4.12 0.09
N GLU A 324 10.24 4.24 -1.17
CA GLU A 324 8.82 4.39 -1.48
C GLU A 324 7.99 3.12 -1.23
N GLU A 325 8.67 1.97 -1.12
CA GLU A 325 8.08 0.65 -0.81
C GLU A 325 8.16 0.28 0.67
N GLU A 326 8.88 1.08 1.46
CA GLU A 326 9.06 0.81 2.89
C GLU A 326 7.84 1.21 3.71
N SER A 327 7.49 0.37 4.69
CA SER A 327 6.30 0.52 5.53
C SER A 327 6.67 0.57 7.02
N GLY A 328 6.29 1.64 7.70
CA GLY A 328 6.48 1.82 9.14
C GLY A 328 7.90 2.24 9.55
N ARG A 329 8.02 2.91 10.70
CA ARG A 329 9.31 3.44 11.18
C ARG A 329 10.39 2.37 11.38
N LEU A 330 10.04 1.11 11.68
CA LEU A 330 11.04 0.06 11.89
C LEU A 330 11.77 -0.30 10.60
N ALA A 331 11.06 -0.33 9.47
CA ALA A 331 11.66 -0.60 8.18
C ALA A 331 12.56 0.58 7.75
N PHE A 332 12.08 1.82 7.92
CA PHE A 332 12.91 3.01 7.71
C PHE A 332 14.12 3.09 8.64
N SER A 333 13.99 2.66 9.91
CA SER A 333 15.13 2.58 10.83
C SER A 333 16.19 1.63 10.27
N ARG A 334 15.80 0.48 9.72
CA ARG A 334 16.76 -0.44 9.08
C ARG A 334 17.36 0.18 7.83
N LEU A 335 16.55 0.76 6.95
CA LEU A 335 17.01 1.45 5.74
C LEU A 335 18.07 2.53 6.07
N ILE A 336 17.79 3.39 7.05
CA ILE A 336 18.69 4.46 7.50
C ILE A 336 20.02 3.89 8.02
N ASN A 337 19.96 2.89 8.91
CA ASN A 337 21.15 2.39 9.60
C ASN A 337 21.98 1.40 8.76
N GLU A 338 21.33 0.58 7.94
CA GLU A 338 21.97 -0.50 7.18
C GLU A 338 22.43 -0.03 5.79
N SER A 339 21.64 0.82 5.11
CA SER A 339 21.90 1.20 3.71
C SER A 339 22.77 2.43 3.54
N GLN A 340 22.84 3.33 4.53
CA GLN A 340 23.61 4.59 4.46
C GLN A 340 23.35 5.42 3.19
N VAL A 341 22.10 5.41 2.71
CA VAL A 341 21.66 6.21 1.56
C VAL A 341 21.53 7.68 1.92
N ASP A 342 21.64 8.56 0.93
CA ASP A 342 21.60 10.02 1.14
C ASP A 342 20.18 10.54 1.32
N ILE A 343 19.20 9.88 0.68
CA ILE A 343 17.81 10.31 0.63
C ILE A 343 16.87 9.13 0.92
N ILE A 344 15.93 9.33 1.85
CA ILE A 344 14.80 8.41 2.03
C ILE A 344 13.49 9.04 1.52
N GLN A 345 12.62 8.21 0.95
CA GLN A 345 11.44 8.68 0.21
C GLN A 345 10.13 8.03 0.69
N PRO A 346 9.71 8.21 1.96
CA PRO A 346 8.46 7.64 2.44
C PRO A 346 7.26 8.16 1.64
N ASP A 347 6.41 7.25 1.17
CA ASP A 347 5.09 7.60 0.67
C ASP A 347 4.11 7.67 1.85
N ILE A 348 3.50 8.84 2.10
CA ILE A 348 2.61 9.05 3.24
C ILE A 348 1.39 8.11 3.21
N SER A 349 0.96 7.68 2.03
CA SER A 349 -0.13 6.71 1.86
C SER A 349 0.31 5.25 2.01
N ARG A 350 1.59 4.99 2.29
CA ARG A 350 2.17 3.65 2.42
C ARG A 350 3.02 3.43 3.66
N CYS A 351 3.65 4.47 4.21
CA CYS A 351 4.60 4.34 5.30
C CYS A 351 3.96 4.23 6.69
N GLY A 352 2.63 4.39 6.79
CA GLY A 352 1.90 4.42 8.05
C GLY A 352 1.16 5.74 8.31
N GLY A 353 1.06 6.64 7.33
CA GLY A 353 0.40 7.93 7.49
C GLY A 353 1.32 9.01 8.07
N LEU A 354 0.75 10.17 8.38
CA LEU A 354 1.45 11.32 8.95
C LEU A 354 2.00 11.01 10.36
N THR A 355 1.31 10.16 11.12
CA THR A 355 1.73 9.75 12.47
C THR A 355 3.05 8.99 12.47
N GLU A 356 3.28 8.10 11.50
CA GLU A 356 4.57 7.43 11.34
C GLU A 356 5.56 8.30 10.57
N ALA A 357 5.12 9.04 9.56
CA ALA A 357 6.00 9.90 8.76
C ALA A 357 6.75 10.93 9.63
N LYS A 358 6.11 11.55 10.64
CA LYS A 358 6.82 12.47 11.56
C LYS A 358 7.95 11.80 12.34
N LYS A 359 7.77 10.52 12.71
CA LYS A 359 8.79 9.72 13.42
C LYS A 359 9.93 9.36 12.47
N ILE A 360 9.59 9.01 11.22
CA ILE A 360 10.56 8.76 10.14
C ILE A 360 11.39 10.01 9.85
N ALA A 361 10.76 11.19 9.76
CA ALA A 361 11.48 12.46 9.59
C ALA A 361 12.45 12.77 10.73
N SER A 362 12.05 12.50 11.97
CA SER A 362 12.93 12.69 13.13
C SER A 362 14.15 11.77 13.05
N MET A 363 13.97 10.49 12.72
CA MET A 363 15.09 9.56 12.52
C MET A 363 16.01 9.98 11.36
N ALA A 364 15.45 10.48 10.26
CA ALA A 364 16.25 10.97 9.14
C ALA A 364 17.12 12.17 9.56
N LEU A 365 16.53 13.12 10.28
CA LEU A 365 17.23 14.28 10.82
C LEU A 365 18.38 13.88 11.76
N ASP A 366 18.11 12.97 12.70
CA ASP A 366 19.11 12.48 13.67
C ASP A 366 20.30 11.76 12.99
N ASN A 367 20.09 11.23 11.79
CA ASN A 367 21.11 10.51 11.01
C ASN A 367 21.69 11.35 9.85
N ASN A 368 21.36 12.64 9.76
CA ASN A 368 21.80 13.52 8.68
C ASN A 368 21.44 12.99 7.27
N ILE A 369 20.26 12.38 7.15
CA ILE A 369 19.69 11.87 5.89
C ILE A 369 18.59 12.81 5.42
N MET A 370 18.59 13.12 4.12
CA MET A 370 17.55 13.94 3.52
C MET A 370 16.25 13.13 3.37
N LEU A 371 15.11 13.76 3.62
CA LEU A 371 13.80 13.15 3.42
C LEU A 371 13.07 13.89 2.30
N VAL A 372 12.71 13.18 1.23
CA VAL A 372 11.92 13.70 0.11
C VAL A 372 10.78 12.73 -0.17
N PRO A 373 9.56 12.97 0.35
CA PRO A 373 8.48 11.98 0.26
C PRO A 373 8.10 11.65 -1.18
N HIS A 374 7.82 10.38 -1.44
CA HIS A 374 7.19 9.94 -2.69
C HIS A 374 5.71 10.38 -2.70
N ALA A 375 5.24 10.92 -3.83
CA ALA A 375 3.89 11.45 -4.01
C ALA A 375 3.38 11.34 -5.47
N PHE A 376 3.50 10.15 -6.07
CA PHE A 376 3.14 9.95 -7.48
C PHE A 376 1.62 9.88 -7.77
N LYS A 377 0.77 9.58 -6.78
CA LYS A 377 -0.64 9.19 -6.99
C LYS A 377 -1.64 10.36 -6.91
N THR A 378 -2.62 10.27 -6.02
CA THR A 378 -3.83 11.10 -6.02
C THR A 378 -3.56 12.48 -5.43
N GLY A 379 -4.46 13.43 -5.68
CA GLY A 379 -4.39 14.75 -5.06
C GLY A 379 -4.48 14.72 -3.52
N ILE A 380 -5.04 13.66 -2.92
CA ILE A 380 -5.06 13.46 -1.46
C ILE A 380 -3.63 13.21 -0.95
N LEU A 381 -2.90 12.30 -1.58
CA LEU A 381 -1.49 12.05 -1.24
C LEU A 381 -0.65 13.32 -1.42
N VAL A 382 -0.82 14.02 -2.54
CA VAL A 382 -0.11 15.28 -2.78
C VAL A 382 -0.41 16.32 -1.69
N ALA A 383 -1.67 16.45 -1.26
CA ALA A 383 -2.05 17.35 -0.18
C ALA A 383 -1.39 16.97 1.15
N ALA A 384 -1.47 15.70 1.54
CA ALA A 384 -0.82 15.19 2.75
C ALA A 384 0.69 15.41 2.72
N THR A 385 1.33 15.15 1.58
CA THR A 385 2.75 15.38 1.39
C THR A 385 3.11 16.88 1.46
N ILE A 386 2.32 17.78 0.86
CA ILE A 386 2.55 19.23 0.97
C ILE A 386 2.45 19.70 2.43
N GLN A 387 1.41 19.27 3.15
CA GLN A 387 1.23 19.58 4.56
C GLN A 387 2.41 19.08 5.40
N PHE A 388 2.89 17.87 5.12
CA PHE A 388 4.03 17.28 5.81
C PHE A 388 5.34 18.01 5.52
N ILE A 389 5.65 18.24 4.24
CA ILE A 389 6.86 18.93 3.80
C ILE A 389 6.90 20.36 4.36
N ALA A 390 5.79 21.07 4.36
CA ALA A 390 5.72 22.44 4.89
C ALA A 390 6.07 22.51 6.38
N ALA A 391 5.89 21.43 7.14
CA ALA A 391 6.24 21.34 8.55
C ALA A 391 7.72 20.97 8.81
N LEU A 392 8.53 20.76 7.75
CA LEU A 392 9.94 20.35 7.87
C LEU A 392 10.89 21.45 7.35
N PRO A 393 12.04 21.69 8.00
CA PRO A 393 12.93 22.81 7.68
C PRO A 393 13.74 22.67 6.37
N HIS A 394 13.95 21.45 5.87
CA HIS A 394 14.98 21.18 4.84
C HIS A 394 14.56 20.18 3.74
N VAL A 395 13.32 20.25 3.27
CA VAL A 395 12.88 19.41 2.13
C VAL A 395 13.00 20.21 0.82
N PRO A 396 13.87 19.82 -0.12
CA PRO A 396 14.17 20.64 -1.30
C PRO A 396 13.06 20.62 -2.35
N PHE A 397 12.29 19.54 -2.43
CA PHE A 397 11.28 19.34 -3.47
C PHE A 397 10.04 18.58 -2.99
N LEU A 398 8.95 18.78 -3.73
CA LEU A 398 7.75 17.95 -3.73
C LEU A 398 7.77 17.07 -4.98
N GLU A 399 7.55 15.76 -4.85
CA GLU A 399 7.22 14.96 -6.02
C GLU A 399 5.85 15.36 -6.57
N PHE A 400 5.79 15.76 -7.84
CA PHE A 400 4.54 16.06 -8.50
C PHE A 400 4.46 15.30 -9.82
N SER A 401 3.73 14.18 -9.82
CA SER A 401 3.48 13.43 -11.05
C SER A 401 2.89 14.34 -12.12
N VAL A 402 3.19 14.11 -13.40
CA VAL A 402 2.59 14.86 -14.52
C VAL A 402 1.82 13.94 -15.46
N THR A 403 1.42 12.77 -14.93
CA THR A 403 0.60 11.81 -15.63
C THR A 403 -0.84 12.30 -15.80
N GLU A 404 -1.51 11.75 -16.81
CA GLU A 404 -2.78 12.25 -17.32
C GLU A 404 -4.00 11.47 -16.80
N SER A 405 -3.87 10.70 -15.70
CA SER A 405 -4.96 9.87 -15.21
C SER A 405 -6.12 10.69 -14.63
N ALA A 406 -7.36 10.27 -14.92
CA ALA A 406 -8.57 11.01 -14.54
C ALA A 406 -8.69 11.20 -13.02
N ILE A 407 -8.47 10.15 -12.23
CA ILE A 407 -8.51 10.25 -10.76
C ILE A 407 -7.46 11.23 -10.22
N ARG A 408 -6.27 11.28 -10.81
CA ARG A 408 -5.25 12.24 -10.40
C ARG A 408 -5.69 13.69 -10.67
N LYS A 409 -6.25 13.94 -11.86
CA LYS A 409 -6.61 15.28 -12.32
C LYS A 409 -7.90 15.82 -11.71
N GLU A 410 -8.87 14.95 -11.48
CA GLU A 410 -10.26 15.38 -11.26
C GLU A 410 -10.72 15.12 -9.81
N LEU A 411 -10.03 14.26 -9.04
CA LEU A 411 -10.49 13.88 -7.68
C LEU A 411 -10.59 15.06 -6.73
N LEU A 412 -9.72 16.07 -6.85
CA LEU A 412 -9.86 17.29 -6.07
C LEU A 412 -10.78 18.26 -6.79
N ALA A 413 -11.70 18.90 -6.06
CA ALA A 413 -12.53 19.97 -6.60
C ALA A 413 -11.68 21.15 -7.08
N ARG A 414 -10.52 21.36 -6.45
CA ARG A 414 -9.50 22.34 -6.85
C ARG A 414 -8.14 21.65 -6.94
N PRO A 415 -7.73 21.19 -8.13
CA PRO A 415 -6.43 20.54 -8.31
C PRO A 415 -5.28 21.50 -8.05
N PHE A 416 -4.17 20.96 -7.55
CA PHE A 416 -2.92 21.72 -7.42
C PHE A 416 -2.39 22.10 -8.80
N VAL A 417 -1.98 23.36 -8.93
CA VAL A 417 -1.39 23.90 -10.16
C VAL A 417 -0.02 24.45 -9.80
N GLN A 418 0.99 24.00 -10.55
CA GLN A 418 2.30 24.62 -10.48
C GLN A 418 2.23 26.00 -11.16
N LYS A 419 2.83 27.01 -10.53
CA LYS A 419 2.95 28.36 -11.06
C LYS A 419 4.32 28.93 -10.68
N ASP A 420 5.03 29.45 -11.67
CA ASP A 420 6.34 30.12 -11.51
C ASP A 420 7.39 29.29 -10.75
N GLY A 421 7.34 27.96 -10.90
CA GLY A 421 8.26 27.03 -10.23
C GLY A 421 7.81 26.51 -8.87
N PHE A 422 6.58 26.85 -8.44
CA PHE A 422 6.09 26.56 -7.09
C PHE A 422 4.65 26.04 -7.07
N ILE A 423 4.28 25.37 -5.97
CA ILE A 423 2.89 25.07 -5.58
C ILE A 423 2.67 25.70 -4.20
N ASP A 424 1.55 26.40 -4.02
CA ASP A 424 1.20 27.01 -2.74
C ASP A 424 0.82 25.94 -1.70
N VAL A 425 1.25 26.14 -0.45
CA VAL A 425 0.85 25.29 0.68
C VAL A 425 -0.58 25.64 1.10
N PRO A 426 -1.53 24.67 1.13
CA PRO A 426 -2.90 24.95 1.53
C PRO A 426 -3.00 25.43 2.98
N SER A 427 -3.67 26.57 3.16
CA SER A 427 -3.91 27.20 4.47
C SER A 427 -5.28 26.88 5.06
N ALA A 428 -6.17 26.24 4.29
CA ALA A 428 -7.50 25.83 4.77
C ALA A 428 -7.40 24.69 5.80
N PRO A 429 -8.40 24.53 6.69
CA PRO A 429 -8.37 23.49 7.72
C PRO A 429 -8.19 22.06 7.19
N GLY A 430 -7.55 21.20 7.99
CA GLY A 430 -7.26 19.83 7.61
C GLY A 430 -6.14 19.74 6.57
N LEU A 431 -6.30 18.86 5.58
CA LEU A 431 -5.38 18.78 4.44
C LEU A 431 -5.49 19.99 3.50
N GLY A 432 -6.51 20.83 3.68
CA GLY A 432 -6.75 22.02 2.89
C GLY A 432 -7.30 21.74 1.49
N ILE A 433 -8.00 20.61 1.33
CA ILE A 433 -8.57 20.17 0.06
C ILE A 433 -10.06 19.81 0.19
N GLU A 434 -10.75 19.87 -0.94
CA GLU A 434 -12.12 19.38 -1.13
C GLU A 434 -12.12 18.33 -2.23
N LEU A 435 -12.90 17.26 -2.03
CA LEU A 435 -13.04 16.20 -3.03
C LEU A 435 -14.17 16.51 -4.00
N ASN A 436 -13.98 16.16 -5.26
CA ASN A 436 -15.02 16.25 -6.27
C ASN A 436 -16.01 15.08 -6.13
N ALA A 437 -17.20 15.38 -5.62
CA ALA A 437 -18.24 14.40 -5.39
C ALA A 437 -18.71 13.67 -6.66
N GLU A 438 -18.64 14.29 -7.84
CA GLU A 438 -18.99 13.64 -9.11
C GLU A 438 -17.96 12.57 -9.48
N VAL A 439 -16.68 12.88 -9.28
CA VAL A 439 -15.57 11.93 -9.54
C VAL A 439 -15.64 10.77 -8.55
N ILE A 440 -15.93 11.04 -7.27
CA ILE A 440 -16.19 9.99 -6.28
C ILE A 440 -17.37 9.12 -6.71
N ARG A 441 -18.51 9.69 -7.15
CA ARG A 441 -19.65 8.89 -7.61
C ARG A 441 -19.34 8.07 -8.87
N LYS A 442 -18.52 8.61 -9.77
CA LYS A 442 -18.16 7.98 -11.05
C LYS A 442 -17.20 6.81 -10.88
N TYR A 443 -16.18 6.96 -10.03
CA TYR A 443 -15.10 5.97 -9.86
C TYR A 443 -15.18 5.20 -8.54
N GLY A 444 -15.99 5.68 -7.59
CA GLY A 444 -16.23 5.00 -6.33
C GLY A 444 -16.92 3.68 -6.58
N VAL A 445 -16.41 2.63 -5.94
CA VAL A 445 -17.02 1.32 -5.94
C VAL A 445 -17.78 1.21 -4.62
N ASN A 446 -19.07 0.87 -4.68
CA ASN A 446 -19.79 0.48 -3.48
C ASN A 446 -19.24 -0.88 -3.06
N ILE A 447 -18.52 -0.92 -1.94
CA ILE A 447 -17.92 -2.14 -1.36
C ILE A 447 -18.89 -2.72 -0.32
#